data_AF-A0A4Q3USA8-F1
#
_entry.id   AF-A0A4Q3USA8-F1
#
_cell.length_a   1.000
_cell.length_b   1.000
_cell.length_c   1.000
_cell.angle_alpha   90.00
_cell.angle_beta   90.00
_cell.angle_gamma   90.00
#
_symmetry.space_group_name_H-M   'P 1'
#
loop_
_entity.id
_entity.type
_entity.pdbx_description
1 polymer ?
#
loop_
_entity_poly.entity_id
_entity_poly.type
_entity_poly.pdbx_seq_one_letter_code
_entity_poly.pdbx_strand_id
1 'polypeptide(L)'
;MQPTLLILAAGMASRYGSMKQIQGFGPTGETIMEYSIYDAIRAGFTKVVFIIRGEFADDFKKIFEPKLKGKIETDYVFQHLKSFTGNRNIPADRTKPWG
;
A
#
# COMPACT_ATOMS: atom_id res chain seq x y z
N MET A 1 23.97 -2.34 3.20
CA MET A 1 22.51 -2.48 3.36
C MET A 1 21.85 -1.31 2.67
N GLN A 2 20.94 -1.56 1.74
CA GLN A 2 20.07 -0.53 1.17
C GLN A 2 18.77 -0.43 1.98
N PRO A 3 18.19 0.77 2.14
CA PRO A 3 16.94 0.93 2.88
C PRO A 3 15.74 0.40 2.08
N THR A 4 14.68 0.02 2.81
CA THR A 4 13.39 -0.42 2.26
C THR A 4 12.34 0.65 2.50
N LEU A 5 11.59 1.01 1.45
CA LEU A 5 10.47 1.93 1.54
C LEU A 5 9.23 1.16 2.01
N LEU A 6 8.63 1.57 3.13
CA LEU A 6 7.37 1.00 3.60
C LEU A 6 6.22 1.96 3.28
N ILE A 7 5.25 1.51 2.49
CA ILE A 7 4.08 2.31 2.11
C ILE A 7 2.84 1.80 2.86
N LEU A 8 2.21 2.70 3.61
CA LEU A 8 0.96 2.44 4.33
C LEU A 8 -0.24 2.70 3.40
N ALA A 9 -0.81 1.64 2.84
CA ALA A 9 -1.86 1.67 1.81
C ALA A 9 -3.12 0.86 2.20
N ALA A 10 -3.28 0.52 3.48
CA ALA A 10 -4.44 -0.24 3.98
C ALA A 10 -5.64 0.64 4.38
N GLY A 11 -5.50 1.97 4.28
CA GLY A 11 -6.53 2.93 4.69
C GLY A 11 -7.80 2.85 3.82
N MET A 12 -8.97 2.91 4.48
CA MET A 12 -10.25 2.98 3.78
C MET A 12 -10.50 4.39 3.23
N ALA A 13 -10.70 4.50 1.92
CA ALA A 13 -11.20 5.71 1.27
C ALA A 13 -12.72 5.92 1.49
N SER A 14 -13.20 5.70 2.72
CA SER A 14 -14.62 5.71 3.09
C SER A 14 -15.32 7.06 2.85
N ARG A 15 -14.56 8.17 2.80
CA ARG A 15 -15.12 9.49 2.48
C ARG A 15 -15.45 9.69 0.99
N TYR A 16 -14.99 8.80 0.09
CA TYR A 16 -15.09 9.00 -1.36
C TYR A 16 -15.46 7.74 -2.18
N GLY A 17 -15.73 6.60 -1.54
CA GLY A 17 -16.37 5.43 -2.18
C GLY A 17 -15.51 4.62 -3.16
N SER A 18 -14.24 4.95 -3.37
CA SER A 18 -13.34 4.24 -4.31
C SER A 18 -11.89 4.25 -3.84
N MET A 19 -11.05 3.36 -4.39
CA MET A 19 -9.64 3.18 -4.01
C MET A 19 -8.82 4.45 -4.36
N LYS A 20 -8.75 5.40 -3.42
CA LYS A 20 -8.22 6.77 -3.60
C LYS A 20 -6.70 6.90 -3.82
N GLN A 21 -6.01 5.82 -4.17
CA GLN A 21 -4.56 5.83 -4.45
C GLN A 21 -4.22 5.73 -5.94
N ILE A 22 -5.24 5.65 -6.80
CA ILE A 22 -5.09 5.52 -8.26
C ILE A 22 -5.51 6.82 -8.98
N GLN A 23 -5.92 7.85 -8.24
CA GLN A 23 -6.31 9.12 -8.86
C GLN A 23 -5.07 9.81 -9.43
N GLY A 24 -5.08 10.02 -10.74
CA GLY A 24 -4.04 10.78 -11.42
C GLY A 24 -3.94 12.19 -10.87
N PHE A 25 -2.74 12.56 -10.48
CA PHE A 25 -2.38 13.85 -9.89
C PHE A 25 -1.41 14.61 -10.80
N GLY A 26 -0.45 13.89 -11.39
CA GLY A 26 0.55 14.45 -12.28
C GLY A 26 0.00 14.88 -13.65
N PRO A 27 0.82 15.60 -14.44
CA PRO A 27 0.41 16.13 -15.75
C PRO A 27 0.06 15.03 -16.76
N THR A 28 0.50 13.77 -16.54
CA THR A 28 0.15 12.63 -17.39
C THR A 28 -0.68 11.57 -16.67
N GLY A 29 -1.19 11.90 -15.47
CA GLY A 29 -2.05 11.02 -14.69
C GLY A 29 -1.31 10.14 -13.68
N GLU A 30 -0.05 10.46 -13.36
CA GLU A 30 0.71 9.77 -12.32
C GLU A 30 0.08 10.00 -10.95
N THR A 31 0.10 8.97 -10.12
CA THR A 31 -0.35 9.05 -8.73
C THR A 31 0.72 9.66 -7.83
N ILE A 32 0.33 10.22 -6.69
CA ILE A 32 1.28 10.66 -5.65
C ILE A 32 2.20 9.50 -5.20
N MET A 33 1.68 8.27 -5.19
CA MET A 33 2.44 7.08 -4.85
C MET A 33 3.56 6.81 -5.87
N GLU A 34 3.29 6.97 -7.16
CA GLU A 34 4.31 6.83 -8.21
C GLU A 34 5.45 7.83 -8.05
N TYR A 35 5.15 9.10 -7.75
CA TYR A 35 6.17 10.11 -7.43
C TYR A 35 7.00 9.71 -6.22
N SER A 36 6.34 9.25 -5.15
CA SER A 36 7.02 8.85 -3.91
C SER A 36 8.00 7.69 -4.15
N ILE A 37 7.59 6.69 -4.96
CA ILE A 37 8.46 5.55 -5.31
C ILE A 37 9.58 5.99 -6.25
N TYR A 38 9.29 6.87 -7.21
CA TYR A 38 10.29 7.42 -8.12
C TYR A 38 11.42 8.14 -7.37
N ASP A 39 11.07 9.00 -6.42
CA ASP A 39 12.06 9.71 -5.59
C ASP A 39 12.80 8.75 -4.64
N ALA A 40 12.13 7.73 -4.10
CA ALA A 40 12.80 6.71 -3.29
C ALA A 40 13.85 5.92 -4.09
N ILE A 41 13.55 5.52 -5.33
CA ILE A 41 14.53 4.87 -6.21
C ILE A 41 15.75 5.78 -6.41
N ARG A 42 15.52 7.07 -6.69
CA ARG A 42 16.61 8.07 -6.86
C ARG A 42 17.41 8.30 -5.58
N ALA A 43 16.78 8.14 -4.42
CA ALA A 43 17.44 8.21 -3.11
C ALA A 43 18.20 6.92 -2.73
N GLY A 44 18.15 5.87 -3.58
CA GLY A 44 18.91 4.63 -3.38
C GLY A 44 18.15 3.50 -2.67
N PHE A 45 16.82 3.61 -2.54
CA PHE A 45 16.00 2.49 -2.09
C PHE A 45 15.91 1.41 -3.18
N THR A 46 16.10 0.15 -2.78
CA THR A 46 16.07 -0.99 -3.72
C THR A 46 14.81 -1.85 -3.57
N LYS A 47 14.04 -1.62 -2.50
CA LYS A 47 12.83 -2.38 -2.19
C LYS A 47 11.71 -1.50 -1.67
N VAL A 48 10.49 -1.79 -2.09
CA VAL A 48 9.25 -1.24 -1.53
C VAL A 48 8.37 -2.36 -0.98
N VAL A 49 7.82 -2.14 0.21
CA VAL A 49 6.85 -3.04 0.85
C VAL A 49 5.53 -2.28 1.01
N PHE A 50 4.45 -2.84 0.48
CA PHE A 50 3.11 -2.26 0.60
C PHE A 50 2.33 -2.95 1.72
N ILE A 51 1.84 -2.17 2.69
CA ILE A 51 0.84 -2.64 3.65
C ILE A 51 -0.54 -2.31 3.09
N ILE A 52 -1.30 -3.33 2.70
CA ILE A 52 -2.62 -3.18 2.07
C ILE A 52 -3.68 -4.07 2.75
N ARG A 53 -4.96 -3.90 2.41
CA ARG A 53 -5.99 -4.88 2.77
C ARG A 53 -5.97 -6.02 1.75
N GLY A 54 -6.05 -7.27 2.22
CA GLY A 54 -5.98 -8.45 1.35
C GLY A 54 -7.04 -8.48 0.25
N GLU A 55 -8.25 -7.98 0.54
CA GLU A 55 -9.35 -7.88 -0.42
C GLU A 55 -9.06 -7.00 -1.65
N PHE A 56 -8.08 -6.10 -1.58
CA PHE A 56 -7.68 -5.21 -2.68
C PHE A 56 -6.35 -5.60 -3.32
N ALA A 57 -5.76 -6.73 -2.92
CA ALA A 57 -4.41 -7.12 -3.32
C ALA A 57 -4.27 -7.28 -4.84
N ASP A 58 -5.21 -7.98 -5.47
CA ASP A 58 -5.13 -8.28 -6.90
C ASP A 58 -5.25 -7.02 -7.75
N ASP A 59 -6.17 -6.12 -7.40
CA ASP A 59 -6.35 -4.85 -8.10
C ASP A 59 -5.14 -3.94 -7.93
N PHE A 60 -4.58 -3.88 -6.72
CA PHE A 60 -3.37 -3.12 -6.43
C PHE A 60 -2.18 -3.64 -7.25
N LYS A 61 -1.99 -4.96 -7.29
CA LYS A 61 -0.91 -5.60 -8.06
C LYS A 61 -1.05 -5.34 -9.56
N LYS A 62 -2.25 -5.50 -10.13
CA LYS A 62 -2.53 -5.23 -11.54
C LYS A 62 -2.13 -3.82 -11.97
N ILE A 63 -2.26 -2.85 -11.06
CA ILE A 63 -1.95 -1.44 -11.34
C ILE A 63 -0.47 -1.13 -11.15
N PHE A 64 0.13 -1.58 -10.05
CA PHE A 64 1.49 -1.18 -9.68
C PHE A 64 2.60 -2.11 -10.17
N GLU A 65 2.38 -3.43 -10.22
CA GLU A 65 3.43 -4.37 -10.65
C GLU A 65 3.95 -4.05 -12.06
N PRO A 66 3.11 -3.79 -13.09
CA PRO A 66 3.62 -3.45 -14.42
C PRO A 66 4.47 -2.18 -14.44
N LYS A 67 4.13 -1.20 -13.58
CA LYS A 67 4.80 0.10 -13.51
C LYS A 67 6.16 0.03 -12.81
N LEU A 68 6.31 -0.90 -11.86
CA LEU A 68 7.48 -1.06 -11.00
C LEU A 68 8.42 -2.20 -11.44
N LYS A 69 7.94 -3.11 -12.28
CA LYS A 69 8.72 -4.25 -12.79
C LYS A 69 10.06 -3.80 -13.36
N GLY A 70 11.14 -4.38 -12.85
CA GLY A 70 12.51 -4.08 -13.25
C GLY A 70 13.07 -2.75 -12.75
N LYS A 71 12.30 -1.97 -11.98
CA LYS A 71 12.74 -0.69 -11.40
C LYS A 71 13.09 -0.80 -9.91
N ILE A 72 12.33 -1.58 -9.16
CA ILE A 72 12.49 -1.78 -7.71
C ILE A 72 11.90 -3.14 -7.30
N GLU A 73 12.44 -3.78 -6.26
CA GLU A 73 11.83 -4.98 -5.68
C GLU A 73 10.53 -4.61 -4.94
N THR A 74 9.49 -5.42 -5.09
CA THR A 74 8.16 -5.14 -4.51
C THR A 74 7.68 -6.32 -3.65
N ASP A 75 7.25 -6.03 -2.43
CA ASP A 75 6.62 -7.00 -1.52
C ASP A 75 5.29 -6.49 -0.97
N TYR A 76 4.44 -7.41 -0.53
CA TYR A 76 3.10 -7.11 -0.03
C TYR A 76 2.86 -7.76 1.32
N VAL A 77 2.34 -6.97 2.27
CA VAL A 77 1.89 -7.45 3.58
C VAL A 77 0.47 -6.97 3.84
N PHE A 78 -0.30 -7.77 4.59
CA PHE A 78 -1.73 -7.58 4.72
C PHE A 78 -2.13 -7.13 6.12
N GLN A 79 -2.82 -6.00 6.22
CA GLN A 79 -3.46 -5.56 7.44
C GLN A 79 -4.80 -6.29 7.61
N HIS A 80 -4.96 -6.98 8.74
CA HIS A 80 -6.19 -7.70 9.07
C HIS A 80 -6.53 -7.52 10.56
N LEU A 81 -7.81 -7.52 10.92
CA LEU A 81 -8.23 -7.36 12.33
C LEU A 81 -7.74 -8.50 13.23
N LYS A 82 -7.62 -9.71 12.67
CA LYS A 82 -7.05 -10.88 13.36
C LYS A 82 -5.51 -10.86 13.44
N SER A 83 -4.84 -9.90 12.80
CA SER A 83 -3.38 -9.74 12.89
C SER A 83 -3.03 -8.84 14.07
N PHE A 84 -3.01 -9.42 15.26
CA PHE A 84 -2.65 -8.73 16.50
C PHE A 84 -1.84 -9.66 17.40
N THR A 85 -1.15 -9.09 18.39
CA THR A 85 -0.31 -9.85 19.32
C THR A 85 -1.07 -10.22 20.60
N GLY A 86 -0.75 -11.39 21.14
CA GLY A 86 -1.34 -11.92 22.37
C GLY A 86 -2.77 -12.43 22.20
N ASN A 87 -3.43 -12.73 23.32
CA ASN A 87 -4.81 -13.20 23.35
C ASN A 87 -5.73 -12.03 23.75
N ARG A 88 -6.56 -11.55 22.81
CA ARG A 88 -7.54 -10.48 23.06
C ARG A 88 -8.89 -10.89 22.49
N ASN A 89 -9.95 -10.62 23.25
CA ASN A 89 -11.30 -10.70 22.73
C ASN A 89 -11.57 -9.47 21.85
N ILE A 90 -11.68 -9.68 20.55
CA ILE A 90 -12.07 -8.63 19.61
C ILE A 90 -13.60 -8.45 19.73
N PRO A 91 -14.10 -7.21 19.93
CA PRO A 91 -15.53 -6.95 19.88
C PRO A 91 -16.12 -7.46 18.57
N ALA A 92 -17.21 -8.23 18.63
CA ALA A 92 -17.80 -8.87 17.46
C ALA A 92 -18.27 -7.88 16.38
N ASP A 93 -18.59 -6.65 16.80
CA ASP A 93 -19.04 -5.53 15.98
C ASP A 93 -17.90 -4.65 15.47
N ARG A 94 -16.63 -4.94 15.80
CA ARG A 94 -15.50 -4.13 15.34
C ARG A 94 -15.29 -4.30 13.84
N THR A 95 -15.52 -3.22 13.11
CA THR A 95 -15.24 -3.11 11.66
C THR A 95 -14.08 -2.18 11.34
N LYS A 96 -13.73 -1.26 12.26
CA LYS A 96 -12.63 -0.30 12.06
C LYS A 96 -11.25 -0.95 12.28
N PRO A 97 -10.25 -0.67 11.42
CA PRO A 97 -8.86 -1.09 11.60
C PRO A 97 -8.26 -0.73 12.98
N TRP A 98 -7.11 -1.32 13.31
CA TRP A 98 -6.41 -1.08 14.58
C TRP A 98 -5.77 0.32 14.68
N GLY A 99 -5.41 0.90 13.54
CA GLY A 99 -4.89 2.26 13.37
C GLY A 99 -5.29 2.79 12.01
#